data_AF-A0A183AVR8-F1
#
_entry.id   AF-A0A183AVR8-F1
#
_cell.length_a   1.000
_cell.length_b   1.000
_cell.length_c   1.000
_cell.angle_alpha   90.00
_cell.angle_beta   90.00
_cell.angle_gamma   90.00
#
_symmetry.space_group_name_H-M   'P 1'
#
loop_
_entity.id
_entity.type
_entity.pdbx_description
1 polymer ?
#
loop_
_entity_poly.entity_id
_entity_poly.type
_entity_poly.pdbx_seq_one_letter_code
_entity_poly.pdbx_strand_id
1 'polypeptide(L)'
;MNTSLAPTGNPSTGKPPVPQMLSEPQLWSPANPHFMPQKSSAPSAVPTVFPDPATIPVPSQPPAPTTAHVQPAVPSQPEAPMDANMISDCYASLLGLAETFRTMSPPNMRLAVHCLKAALNFKLPVNVEARTHLQIGRLLFHYSKNDEQTQSHLEKARTLGAHLRAKDDSIKFEAAALLAEFFERKQAQYTERDVNSACEILAMGSEFAQMHNSDYTRGLFLLSKCMLLLASRQFPEVTSTLSDVNSLIEGFRGTNYHREALRVFYLVLHVSFYLLSGQAKSARPILKQLHQSIQQFAAMDEMAEGAIMNEIDRFQWMPREHMVILVYLITVMHWMQVGMLDRAKRSAEKALTQIEKLSVFDTSPLLTVFHLSLLEHTAMGRLVMGVQTAAAQDIGQACRICQANPGLMFKRLPQLHTLIGLYAMSMNCMDQAENQFKYALRVSSLSGICFVSLSNVCGYDGMLWKIWTTIHYRLIFFSFPNCAHSQVCHNDCSSVK
;
A
#
# COMPACT_ATOMS: atom_id res chain seq x y z
N MET A 1 -58.00 47.05 -20.61
CA MET A 1 -57.62 48.34 -19.99
C MET A 1 -56.18 48.15 -19.52
N ASN A 2 -55.16 48.48 -20.33
CA ASN A 2 -54.62 49.83 -20.59
C ASN A 2 -54.08 50.45 -19.29
N THR A 3 -52.83 50.94 -19.18
CA THR A 3 -51.75 51.22 -20.17
C THR A 3 -50.41 51.32 -19.39
N SER A 4 -49.31 50.70 -19.85
CA SER A 4 -48.19 51.33 -20.60
C SER A 4 -47.58 52.61 -20.00
N LEU A 5 -46.27 52.59 -19.70
CA LEU A 5 -45.26 53.58 -20.18
C LEU A 5 -43.82 53.27 -19.70
N ALA A 6 -42.88 53.21 -20.64
CA ALA A 6 -41.45 53.54 -20.49
C ALA A 6 -41.18 54.81 -21.34
N PRO A 7 -40.08 55.60 -21.15
CA PRO A 7 -38.70 55.26 -21.59
C PRO A 7 -37.66 55.65 -20.50
N THR A 8 -36.33 55.87 -20.65
CA THR A 8 -35.39 56.10 -21.79
C THR A 8 -34.00 55.45 -21.57
N GLY A 9 -33.13 55.54 -22.59
CA GLY A 9 -31.66 55.39 -22.49
C GLY A 9 -30.97 56.53 -21.71
N ASN A 10 -29.62 56.62 -21.65
CA ASN A 10 -28.62 56.27 -22.67
C ASN A 10 -27.24 55.84 -22.02
N PRO A 11 -26.05 55.93 -22.66
CA PRO A 11 -25.21 54.75 -22.96
C PRO A 11 -23.92 54.60 -22.11
N SER A 12 -23.35 53.38 -22.06
CA SER A 12 -21.98 53.15 -21.59
C SER A 12 -21.19 52.11 -22.42
N THR A 13 -20.25 52.65 -23.19
CA THR A 13 -18.91 52.11 -23.50
C THR A 13 -18.72 50.58 -23.52
N GLY A 14 -18.59 50.02 -24.72
CA GLY A 14 -18.17 48.63 -24.93
C GLY A 14 -16.79 48.32 -24.35
N LYS A 15 -16.68 47.24 -23.59
CA LYS A 15 -15.41 46.58 -23.26
C LYS A 15 -15.03 45.60 -24.38
N PRO A 16 -13.74 45.41 -24.68
CA PRO A 16 -13.30 44.40 -25.65
C PRO A 16 -13.61 42.98 -25.14
N PRO A 17 -13.76 41.99 -26.04
CA PRO A 17 -14.06 40.63 -25.65
C PRO A 17 -12.93 40.01 -24.83
N VAL A 18 -13.28 39.41 -23.70
CA VAL A 18 -12.39 38.59 -22.89
C VAL A 18 -12.11 37.28 -23.66
N PRO A 19 -10.85 36.82 -23.79
CA PRO A 19 -10.56 35.53 -24.39
C PRO A 19 -11.29 34.41 -23.66
N GLN A 20 -12.03 33.57 -24.40
CA GLN A 20 -12.71 32.41 -23.82
C GLN A 20 -11.67 31.46 -23.23
N MET A 21 -11.88 31.05 -21.97
CA MET A 21 -11.04 30.05 -21.33
C MET A 21 -11.20 28.69 -22.03
N LEU A 22 -10.14 27.88 -22.01
CA LEU A 22 -10.12 26.54 -22.59
C LEU A 22 -11.31 25.70 -22.15
N SER A 23 -12.11 25.28 -23.13
CA SER A 23 -13.07 24.19 -22.98
C SER A 23 -12.33 22.89 -22.64
N GLU A 24 -12.91 22.07 -21.77
CA GLU A 24 -12.27 20.85 -21.24
C GLU A 24 -11.90 19.85 -22.35
N PRO A 25 -10.65 19.33 -22.39
CA PRO A 25 -10.32 18.15 -23.19
C PRO A 25 -11.11 16.95 -22.66
N GLN A 26 -11.70 16.17 -23.56
CA GLN A 26 -12.66 15.11 -23.23
C GLN A 26 -12.15 14.11 -22.19
N LEU A 27 -13.07 13.70 -21.31
CA LEU A 27 -12.85 12.76 -20.22
C LEU A 27 -12.32 11.41 -20.74
N TRP A 28 -11.07 11.07 -20.41
CA TRP A 28 -10.48 9.78 -20.75
C TRP A 28 -11.20 8.64 -20.03
N SER A 29 -11.97 7.83 -20.78
CA SER A 29 -12.80 6.76 -20.21
C SER A 29 -11.97 5.61 -19.62
N PRO A 30 -12.32 5.09 -18.43
CA PRO A 30 -11.63 3.94 -17.83
C PRO A 30 -11.69 2.72 -18.77
N ALA A 31 -10.59 1.96 -18.83
CA ALA A 31 -10.53 0.74 -19.63
C ALA A 31 -11.30 -0.39 -18.93
N ASN A 32 -12.21 -1.05 -19.63
CA ASN A 32 -12.84 -2.27 -19.12
C ASN A 32 -11.82 -3.43 -19.22
N PRO A 33 -11.39 -4.05 -18.09
CA PRO A 33 -10.25 -4.98 -18.09
C PRO A 33 -10.57 -6.40 -18.59
N HIS A 34 -11.83 -6.71 -18.92
CA HIS A 34 -12.24 -8.04 -19.35
C HIS A 34 -12.41 -8.15 -20.88
N PHE A 35 -11.32 -8.54 -21.56
CA PHE A 35 -11.41 -9.18 -22.88
C PHE A 35 -10.58 -10.46 -22.93
N MET A 36 -11.22 -11.58 -22.58
CA MET A 36 -10.69 -12.93 -22.78
C MET A 36 -11.07 -13.41 -24.19
N PRO A 37 -10.12 -13.65 -25.12
CA PRO A 37 -10.45 -14.22 -26.42
C PRO A 37 -10.89 -15.68 -26.25
N GLN A 38 -12.19 -15.94 -26.42
CA GLN A 38 -12.71 -17.31 -26.50
C GLN A 38 -12.12 -18.03 -27.71
N LYS A 39 -11.66 -19.26 -27.47
CA LYS A 39 -11.10 -20.16 -28.48
C LYS A 39 -12.26 -20.80 -29.26
N SER A 40 -12.53 -20.36 -30.49
CA SER A 40 -13.47 -21.01 -31.41
C SER A 40 -12.80 -21.45 -32.71
N SER A 41 -13.35 -22.50 -33.30
CA SER A 41 -12.77 -23.28 -34.40
C SER A 41 -13.00 -22.67 -35.78
N ALA A 42 -12.03 -22.84 -36.69
CA ALA A 42 -12.17 -22.55 -38.12
C ALA A 42 -13.24 -23.45 -38.81
N PRO A 43 -13.72 -23.06 -40.01
CA PRO A 43 -13.13 -23.67 -41.22
C PRO A 43 -12.96 -22.75 -42.47
N SER A 44 -12.06 -23.16 -43.37
CA SER A 44 -11.88 -22.87 -44.82
C SER A 44 -12.45 -21.60 -45.48
N ALA A 45 -11.61 -20.71 -46.05
CA ALA A 45 -11.14 -20.65 -47.47
C ALA A 45 -12.11 -19.84 -48.38
N VAL A 46 -11.76 -19.07 -49.43
CA VAL A 46 -10.73 -19.07 -50.52
C VAL A 46 -10.41 -17.58 -50.91
N PRO A 47 -9.29 -17.20 -51.58
CA PRO A 47 -8.80 -15.80 -51.61
C PRO A 47 -9.15 -14.97 -52.86
N THR A 48 -8.95 -13.64 -52.79
CA THR A 48 -9.05 -12.71 -53.93
C THR A 48 -7.78 -11.88 -54.14
N VAL A 49 -7.29 -11.95 -55.38
CA VAL A 49 -6.12 -11.36 -56.05
C VAL A 49 -5.78 -9.87 -55.75
N PHE A 50 -4.48 -9.57 -55.64
CA PHE A 50 -3.86 -8.25 -55.89
C PHE A 50 -3.13 -8.26 -57.26
N PRO A 51 -3.02 -7.12 -57.97
CA PRO A 51 -2.08 -6.95 -59.09
C PRO A 51 -0.81 -6.16 -58.69
N ASP A 52 0.36 -6.63 -59.15
CA ASP A 52 1.68 -6.02 -58.91
C ASP A 52 1.99 -4.79 -59.80
N PRO A 53 2.88 -3.88 -59.36
CA PRO A 53 3.43 -2.79 -60.17
C PRO A 53 4.72 -3.19 -60.91
N ALA A 54 5.00 -2.54 -62.05
CA ALA A 54 6.13 -2.89 -62.92
C ALA A 54 7.23 -1.80 -63.00
N THR A 55 8.48 -2.28 -62.91
CA THR A 55 9.70 -1.77 -63.59
C THR A 55 10.46 -0.55 -62.99
N ILE A 56 11.76 -0.79 -62.74
CA ILE A 56 12.84 0.13 -62.29
C ILE A 56 13.70 0.53 -63.53
N PRO A 57 14.56 1.58 -63.51
CA PRO A 57 15.97 1.33 -63.19
C PRO A 57 16.77 2.49 -62.51
N VAL A 58 17.96 2.15 -62.00
CA VAL A 58 18.97 3.03 -61.35
C VAL A 58 20.21 3.18 -62.25
N PRO A 59 21.05 4.23 -62.10
CA PRO A 59 22.51 3.99 -62.16
C PRO A 59 23.42 4.82 -61.20
N SER A 60 24.26 4.09 -60.44
CA SER A 60 25.70 4.28 -60.08
C SER A 60 26.41 5.64 -59.83
N GLN A 61 27.32 5.63 -58.82
CA GLN A 61 28.34 6.64 -58.41
C GLN A 61 29.69 6.55 -59.21
N PRO A 62 30.82 7.19 -58.79
CA PRO A 62 31.20 8.62 -58.65
C PRO A 62 32.48 9.00 -59.47
N PRO A 63 33.02 10.25 -59.42
CA PRO A 63 34.24 10.55 -58.63
C PRO A 63 34.38 12.02 -58.12
N ALA A 64 35.53 12.36 -57.51
CA ALA A 64 35.95 13.70 -57.00
C ALA A 64 37.37 14.06 -57.55
N PRO A 65 38.06 15.20 -57.23
CA PRO A 65 37.71 16.40 -56.43
C PRO A 65 38.08 17.77 -57.08
N THR A 66 38.07 18.88 -56.29
CA THR A 66 38.52 20.29 -56.59
C THR A 66 37.67 21.07 -57.62
N THR A 67 37.42 22.39 -57.49
CA THR A 67 38.15 23.48 -56.78
C THR A 67 37.18 24.45 -56.06
N ALA A 68 37.68 25.27 -55.12
CA ALA A 68 36.87 26.11 -54.23
C ALA A 68 36.32 27.43 -54.82
N HIS A 69 35.17 27.88 -54.32
CA HIS A 69 34.99 29.29 -53.96
C HIS A 69 34.03 29.46 -52.77
N VAL A 70 34.38 30.39 -51.86
CA VAL A 70 33.64 30.69 -50.62
C VAL A 70 32.43 31.59 -50.91
N GLN A 71 31.29 31.30 -50.27
CA GLN A 71 30.23 32.27 -49.95
C GLN A 71 29.74 32.09 -48.50
N PRO A 72 29.22 33.13 -47.83
CA PRO A 72 29.17 33.18 -46.37
C PRO A 72 27.97 32.45 -45.75
N ALA A 73 28.08 32.16 -44.45
CA ALA A 73 27.05 31.52 -43.66
C ALA A 73 25.73 32.31 -43.65
N VAL A 74 24.62 31.61 -43.89
CA VAL A 74 23.28 32.07 -43.49
C VAL A 74 23.23 31.99 -41.96
N PRO A 75 22.83 33.07 -41.24
CA PRO A 75 22.70 33.02 -39.80
C PRO A 75 21.65 32.00 -39.38
N SER A 76 22.01 31.14 -38.43
CA SER A 76 21.06 30.28 -37.72
C SER A 76 19.97 31.15 -37.08
N GLN A 77 18.75 31.08 -37.61
CA GLN A 77 17.60 31.70 -36.96
C GLN A 77 17.36 30.98 -35.61
N PRO A 78 17.09 31.72 -34.52
CA PRO A 78 16.64 31.09 -33.29
C PRO A 78 15.26 30.46 -33.52
N GLU A 79 15.07 29.22 -33.07
CA GLU A 79 13.74 28.59 -33.08
C GLU A 79 12.75 29.48 -32.34
N ALA A 80 11.72 29.94 -33.06
CA ALA A 80 10.64 30.69 -32.44
C ALA A 80 9.91 29.78 -31.43
N PRO A 81 9.56 30.28 -30.23
CA PRO A 81 8.75 29.50 -29.30
C PRO A 81 7.40 29.19 -29.98
N MET A 82 7.05 27.90 -30.08
CA MET A 82 5.77 27.48 -30.65
C MET A 82 4.62 28.15 -29.90
N ASP A 83 3.65 28.70 -30.65
CA ASP A 83 2.46 29.32 -30.08
C ASP A 83 1.70 28.33 -29.19
N ALA A 84 1.20 28.81 -28.04
CA ALA A 84 0.54 27.96 -27.04
C ALA A 84 -0.66 27.17 -27.60
N ASN A 85 -1.36 27.74 -28.60
CA ASN A 85 -2.46 27.07 -29.29
C ASN A 85 -1.98 25.87 -30.12
N MET A 86 -0.88 26.00 -30.86
CA MET A 86 -0.29 24.90 -31.65
C MET A 86 0.16 23.74 -30.75
N ILE A 87 0.68 24.04 -29.56
CA ILE A 87 1.02 23.03 -28.55
C ILE A 87 -0.25 22.29 -28.06
N SER A 88 -1.34 23.03 -27.84
CA SER A 88 -2.62 22.45 -27.41
C SER A 88 -3.23 21.53 -28.48
N ASP A 89 -3.18 21.93 -29.76
CA ASP A 89 -3.68 21.15 -30.89
C ASP A 89 -2.85 19.87 -31.12
N CYS A 90 -1.52 19.96 -31.02
CA CYS A 90 -0.61 18.81 -31.06
C CYS A 90 -0.87 17.84 -29.91
N TYR A 91 -1.07 18.36 -28.69
CA TYR A 91 -1.41 17.54 -27.52
C TYR A 91 -2.74 16.80 -27.71
N ALA A 92 -3.80 17.50 -28.12
CA ALA A 92 -5.11 16.90 -28.40
C ALA A 92 -5.03 15.82 -29.49
N SER A 93 -4.26 16.07 -30.55
CA SER A 93 -4.04 15.12 -31.64
C SER A 93 -3.33 13.85 -31.18
N LEU A 94 -2.28 13.97 -30.36
CA LEU A 94 -1.56 12.83 -29.79
C LEU A 94 -2.40 12.04 -28.79
N LEU A 95 -3.24 12.72 -28.00
CA LEU A 95 -4.17 12.08 -27.07
C LEU A 95 -5.26 11.28 -27.81
N GLY A 96 -5.85 11.85 -28.87
CA GLY A 96 -6.81 11.15 -29.72
C GLY A 96 -6.20 9.96 -30.47
N LEU A 97 -4.93 10.07 -30.90
CA LEU A 97 -4.19 8.98 -31.51
C LEU A 97 -3.88 7.86 -30.49
N ALA A 98 -3.51 8.21 -29.26
CA ALA A 98 -3.31 7.25 -28.17
C ALA A 98 -4.60 6.47 -27.84
N GLU A 99 -5.74 7.16 -27.80
CA GLU A 99 -7.04 6.54 -27.58
C GLU A 99 -7.46 5.63 -28.74
N THR A 100 -7.20 6.05 -29.98
CA THR A 100 -7.40 5.21 -31.17
C THR A 100 -6.60 3.91 -31.07
N PHE A 101 -5.31 3.98 -30.70
CA PHE A 101 -4.51 2.77 -30.54
C PHE A 101 -4.93 1.88 -29.35
N ARG A 102 -5.53 2.47 -28.30
CA ARG A 102 -6.09 1.72 -27.16
C ARG A 102 -7.37 0.97 -27.50
N THR A 103 -8.18 1.52 -28.41
CA THR A 103 -9.51 1.00 -28.79
C THR A 103 -9.53 0.20 -30.09
N MET A 104 -8.45 0.25 -30.88
CA MET A 104 -8.26 -0.59 -32.07
C MET A 104 -8.34 -2.08 -31.75
N SER A 105 -8.76 -2.90 -32.73
CA SER A 105 -8.79 -4.36 -32.63
C SER A 105 -7.79 -4.99 -33.62
N PRO A 106 -6.68 -5.62 -33.16
CA PRO A 106 -6.23 -5.74 -31.76
C PRO A 106 -5.62 -4.44 -31.22
N PRO A 107 -5.71 -4.19 -29.89
CA PRO A 107 -5.25 -2.93 -29.30
C PRO A 107 -3.73 -2.87 -29.19
N ASN A 108 -3.15 -1.70 -29.49
CA ASN A 108 -1.71 -1.49 -29.53
C ASN A 108 -1.24 -0.54 -28.42
N MET A 109 -1.18 -1.08 -27.19
CA MET A 109 -0.79 -0.33 -26.00
C MET A 109 0.63 0.25 -26.07
N ARG A 110 1.53 -0.33 -26.90
CA ARG A 110 2.88 0.21 -27.10
C ARG A 110 2.85 1.54 -27.88
N LEU A 111 2.05 1.62 -28.93
CA LEU A 111 1.88 2.87 -29.69
C LEU A 111 1.11 3.91 -28.88
N ALA A 112 0.08 3.51 -28.11
CA ALA A 112 -0.62 4.41 -27.20
C ALA A 112 0.35 5.06 -26.18
N VAL A 113 1.22 4.26 -25.54
CA VAL A 113 2.26 4.78 -24.64
C VAL A 113 3.28 5.65 -25.39
N HIS A 114 3.63 5.34 -26.65
CA HIS A 114 4.54 6.16 -27.45
C HIS A 114 3.95 7.54 -27.77
N CYS A 115 2.66 7.63 -28.13
CA CYS A 115 1.96 8.89 -28.36
C CYS A 115 1.92 9.77 -27.11
N LEU A 116 1.61 9.19 -25.95
CA LEU A 116 1.61 9.91 -24.68
C LEU A 116 3.03 10.34 -24.24
N LYS A 117 4.06 9.51 -24.49
CA LYS A 117 5.46 9.91 -24.26
C LYS A 117 5.92 11.04 -25.20
N ALA A 118 5.47 11.04 -26.46
CA ALA A 118 5.72 12.14 -27.38
C ALA A 118 5.05 13.45 -26.92
N ALA A 119 3.86 13.38 -26.32
CA ALA A 119 3.15 14.55 -25.77
C ALA A 119 3.93 15.23 -24.63
N LEU A 120 4.74 14.50 -23.87
CA LEU A 120 5.59 15.05 -22.80
C LEU A 120 6.84 15.78 -23.30
N ASN A 121 7.14 15.76 -24.60
CA ASN A 121 8.23 16.56 -25.17
C ASN A 121 7.84 18.04 -25.34
N PHE A 122 6.54 18.37 -25.22
CA PHE A 122 6.05 19.76 -25.24
C PHE A 122 6.05 20.37 -23.84
N LYS A 123 6.13 21.70 -23.74
CA LYS A 123 5.95 22.44 -22.49
C LYS A 123 4.47 22.48 -22.10
N LEU A 124 3.99 21.40 -21.48
CA LEU A 124 2.61 21.27 -21.02
C LEU A 124 2.36 22.06 -19.73
N PRO A 125 1.12 22.53 -19.48
CA PRO A 125 0.69 22.95 -18.15
C PRO A 125 0.78 21.79 -17.13
N VAL A 126 1.12 22.10 -15.88
CA VAL A 126 1.43 21.10 -14.82
C VAL A 126 0.29 20.08 -14.60
N ASN A 127 -0.97 20.49 -14.69
CA ASN A 127 -2.12 19.58 -14.56
C ASN A 127 -2.24 18.61 -15.75
N VAL A 128 -1.97 19.08 -16.97
CA VAL A 128 -1.95 18.27 -18.20
C VAL A 128 -0.76 17.30 -18.19
N GLU A 129 0.41 17.76 -17.75
CA GLU A 129 1.61 16.94 -17.57
C GLU A 129 1.37 15.82 -16.54
N ALA A 130 0.83 16.16 -15.36
CA ALA A 130 0.48 15.21 -14.32
C ALA A 130 -0.53 14.16 -14.80
N ARG A 131 -1.58 14.57 -15.53
CA ARG A 131 -2.58 13.65 -16.09
C ARG A 131 -1.98 12.72 -17.15
N THR A 132 -1.09 13.23 -17.99
CA THR A 132 -0.39 12.45 -19.02
C THR A 132 0.52 11.40 -18.37
N HIS A 133 1.26 11.77 -17.32
CA HIS A 133 2.07 10.84 -16.54
C HIS A 133 1.22 9.75 -15.86
N LEU A 134 0.05 10.11 -15.30
CA LEU A 134 -0.89 9.15 -14.71
C LEU A 134 -1.40 8.14 -15.76
N GLN A 135 -1.76 8.60 -16.97
CA GLN A 135 -2.22 7.75 -18.06
C GLN A 135 -1.12 6.78 -18.53
N ILE A 136 0.12 7.24 -18.69
CA ILE A 136 1.26 6.38 -19.04
C ILE A 136 1.51 5.34 -17.95
N GLY A 137 1.52 5.76 -16.68
CA GLY A 137 1.70 4.86 -15.54
C GLY A 137 0.64 3.75 -15.49
N ARG A 138 -0.64 4.11 -15.67
CA ARG A 138 -1.77 3.15 -15.74
C ARG A 138 -1.61 2.15 -16.90
N LEU A 139 -1.24 2.62 -18.10
CA LEU A 139 -1.04 1.72 -19.25
C LEU A 139 0.16 0.80 -19.05
N LEU A 140 1.28 1.30 -18.51
CA LEU A 140 2.45 0.47 -18.23
C LEU A 140 2.14 -0.57 -17.16
N PHE A 141 1.42 -0.21 -16.10
CA PHE A 141 1.09 -1.11 -15.00
C PHE A 141 0.28 -2.35 -15.44
N HIS A 142 -0.71 -2.15 -16.32
CA HIS A 142 -1.57 -3.25 -16.78
C HIS A 142 -1.00 -4.03 -17.98
N TYR A 143 -0.18 -3.41 -18.84
CA TYR A 143 0.21 -3.98 -20.14
C TYR A 143 1.73 -4.08 -20.39
N SER A 144 2.57 -3.71 -19.42
CA SER A 144 4.04 -3.80 -19.50
C SER A 144 4.62 -4.70 -18.42
N LYS A 145 5.89 -5.08 -18.61
CA LYS A 145 6.75 -5.71 -17.59
C LYS A 145 7.84 -4.76 -17.08
N ASN A 146 7.78 -3.48 -17.47
CA ASN A 146 8.75 -2.47 -17.07
C ASN A 146 8.29 -1.76 -15.79
N ASP A 147 8.73 -2.30 -14.67
CA ASP A 147 8.34 -1.86 -13.33
C ASP A 147 8.90 -0.47 -13.00
N GLU A 148 10.17 -0.22 -13.33
CA GLU A 148 10.86 1.06 -13.10
C GLU A 148 10.16 2.23 -13.81
N GLN A 149 9.77 2.06 -15.07
CA GLN A 149 9.03 3.10 -15.81
C GLN A 149 7.61 3.27 -15.26
N THR A 150 6.98 2.20 -14.78
CA THR A 150 5.65 2.28 -14.14
C THR A 150 5.72 3.14 -12.88
N GLN A 151 6.64 2.81 -11.95
CA GLN A 151 6.86 3.57 -10.73
C GLN A 151 7.26 5.02 -11.03
N SER A 152 8.23 5.25 -11.93
CA SER A 152 8.72 6.60 -12.26
C SER A 152 7.61 7.51 -12.81
N HIS A 153 6.73 7.00 -13.69
CA HIS A 153 5.64 7.80 -14.22
C HIS A 153 4.54 8.06 -13.19
N LEU A 154 4.21 7.11 -12.32
CA LEU A 154 3.23 7.31 -11.25
C LEU A 154 3.74 8.27 -10.16
N GLU A 155 5.02 8.17 -9.77
CA GLU A 155 5.65 9.11 -8.83
C GLU A 155 5.69 10.55 -9.38
N LYS A 156 5.96 10.72 -10.68
CA LYS A 156 5.87 12.04 -11.34
C LYS A 156 4.44 12.58 -11.36
N ALA A 157 3.44 11.74 -11.68
CA ALA A 157 2.04 12.14 -11.63
C ALA A 157 1.62 12.60 -10.22
N ARG A 158 2.07 11.87 -9.18
CA ARG A 158 1.83 12.18 -7.77
C ARG A 158 2.47 13.50 -7.33
N THR A 159 3.75 13.69 -7.63
CA THR A 159 4.53 14.88 -7.23
C THR A 159 4.10 16.16 -7.94
N LEU A 160 3.78 16.09 -9.23
CA LEU A 160 3.15 17.21 -9.96
C LEU A 160 1.73 17.46 -9.43
N GLY A 161 0.94 16.40 -9.21
CA GLY A 161 -0.40 16.46 -8.63
C GLY A 161 -0.48 17.11 -7.24
N ALA A 162 0.59 17.01 -6.43
CA ALA A 162 0.68 17.64 -5.12
C ALA A 162 0.61 19.18 -5.13
N HIS A 163 0.90 19.81 -6.27
CA HIS A 163 0.95 21.27 -6.44
C HIS A 163 -0.30 21.84 -7.15
N LEU A 164 -1.31 21.01 -7.39
CA LEU A 164 -2.54 21.42 -8.06
C LEU A 164 -3.55 22.06 -7.10
N ARG A 165 -4.71 22.45 -7.63
CA ARG A 165 -5.82 23.06 -6.87
C ARG A 165 -7.08 22.23 -7.02
N ALA A 166 -7.76 21.94 -5.90
CA ALA A 166 -9.11 21.41 -5.67
C ALA A 166 -9.84 20.66 -6.81
N LYS A 167 -10.02 21.23 -8.00
CA LYS A 167 -10.63 20.57 -9.15
C LYS A 167 -9.74 19.46 -9.74
N ASP A 168 -8.42 19.67 -9.75
CA ASP A 168 -7.44 18.73 -10.34
C ASP A 168 -6.73 17.85 -9.28
N ASP A 169 -7.06 18.03 -7.99
CA ASP A 169 -6.43 17.32 -6.86
C ASP A 169 -6.69 15.81 -6.86
N SER A 170 -7.65 15.32 -7.65
CA SER A 170 -7.91 13.89 -7.86
C SER A 170 -6.69 13.14 -8.43
N ILE A 171 -5.83 13.82 -9.21
CA ILE A 171 -4.69 13.19 -9.89
C ILE A 171 -3.69 12.60 -8.89
N LYS A 172 -3.40 13.28 -7.78
CA LYS A 172 -2.47 12.75 -6.76
C LYS A 172 -3.05 11.50 -6.06
N PHE A 173 -4.36 11.44 -5.82
CA PHE A 173 -5.01 10.28 -5.20
C PHE A 173 -5.12 9.10 -6.18
N GLU A 174 -5.47 9.33 -7.45
CA GLU A 174 -5.45 8.28 -8.48
C GLU A 174 -4.03 7.70 -8.66
N ALA A 175 -2.99 8.54 -8.64
CA ALA A 175 -1.60 8.09 -8.71
C ALA A 175 -1.18 7.28 -7.47
N ALA A 176 -1.56 7.74 -6.27
CA ALA A 176 -1.29 7.06 -5.01
C ALA A 176 -1.95 5.67 -4.93
N ALA A 177 -3.20 5.56 -5.38
CA ALA A 177 -3.93 4.28 -5.41
C ALA A 177 -3.27 3.27 -6.36
N LEU A 178 -2.85 3.70 -7.55
CA LEU A 178 -2.13 2.84 -8.50
C LEU A 178 -0.74 2.46 -7.99
N LEU A 179 -0.04 3.36 -7.28
CA LEU A 179 1.23 3.02 -6.61
C LEU A 179 1.02 1.97 -5.51
N ALA A 180 -0.06 2.08 -4.73
CA ALA A 180 -0.39 1.09 -3.72
C ALA A 180 -0.66 -0.30 -4.34
N GLU A 181 -1.47 -0.41 -5.40
CA GLU A 181 -1.72 -1.68 -6.10
C GLU A 181 -0.43 -2.23 -6.76
N PHE A 182 0.40 -1.35 -7.33
CA PHE A 182 1.70 -1.71 -7.90
C PHE A 182 2.63 -2.30 -6.83
N PHE A 183 2.79 -1.62 -5.69
CA PHE A 183 3.62 -2.10 -4.60
C PHE A 183 3.04 -3.37 -3.95
N GLU A 184 1.72 -3.54 -3.84
CA GLU A 184 1.11 -4.79 -3.37
C GLU A 184 1.45 -5.96 -4.30
N ARG A 185 1.24 -5.80 -5.62
CA ARG A 185 1.56 -6.82 -6.62
C ARG A 185 3.07 -7.14 -6.65
N LYS A 186 3.93 -6.19 -6.28
CA LYS A 186 5.40 -6.34 -6.23
C LYS A 186 5.97 -6.79 -4.88
N GLN A 187 5.26 -6.62 -3.77
CA GLN A 187 5.61 -7.21 -2.47
C GLN A 187 5.63 -8.75 -2.50
N ALA A 188 5.03 -9.37 -3.51
CA ALA A 188 5.16 -10.80 -3.80
C ALA A 188 6.51 -11.21 -4.44
N GLN A 189 7.35 -10.26 -4.88
CA GLN A 189 8.57 -10.54 -5.66
C GLN A 189 9.85 -9.88 -5.12
N TYR A 190 9.82 -8.64 -4.59
CA TYR A 190 11.04 -7.95 -4.14
C TYR A 190 10.89 -7.21 -2.80
N THR A 191 11.97 -7.20 -2.02
CA THR A 191 11.99 -6.81 -0.59
C THR A 191 12.71 -5.49 -0.31
N GLU A 192 12.55 -4.48 -1.17
CA GLU A 192 12.86 -3.09 -0.80
C GLU A 192 11.58 -2.37 -0.40
N ARG A 193 11.46 -2.11 0.90
CA ARG A 193 10.38 -1.30 1.46
C ARG A 193 10.86 0.14 1.49
N ASP A 194 10.44 0.94 0.52
CA ASP A 194 10.50 2.40 0.70
C ASP A 194 9.43 2.80 1.73
N VAL A 195 9.88 2.90 2.97
CA VAL A 195 9.09 3.29 4.14
C VAL A 195 8.55 4.71 3.96
N ASN A 196 9.32 5.59 3.31
CA ASN A 196 9.03 7.00 3.19
C ASN A 196 7.93 7.20 2.13
N SER A 197 8.07 6.62 0.93
CA SER A 197 7.00 6.64 -0.09
C SER A 197 5.69 6.07 0.43
N ALA A 198 5.73 4.97 1.20
CA ALA A 198 4.53 4.40 1.81
C ALA A 198 3.93 5.30 2.92
N CYS A 199 4.76 6.00 3.71
CA CYS A 199 4.29 7.02 4.65
C CYS A 199 3.66 8.25 3.95
N GLU A 200 4.19 8.66 2.79
CA GLU A 200 3.62 9.73 1.96
C GLU A 200 2.26 9.34 1.37
N ILE A 201 2.10 8.10 0.91
CA ILE A 201 0.79 7.57 0.45
C ILE A 201 -0.24 7.62 1.58
N LEU A 202 0.14 7.20 2.80
CA LEU A 202 -0.74 7.26 3.97
C LEU A 202 -1.04 8.70 4.42
N ALA A 203 -0.09 9.63 4.27
CA ALA A 203 -0.30 11.06 4.55
C ALA A 203 -1.34 11.67 3.59
N MET A 204 -1.27 11.38 2.28
CA MET A 204 -2.30 11.79 1.33
C MET A 204 -3.67 11.18 1.65
N GLY A 205 -3.73 9.92 2.10
CA GLY A 205 -4.98 9.32 2.60
C GLY A 205 -5.58 10.10 3.78
N SER A 206 -4.74 10.55 4.72
CA SER A 206 -5.14 11.43 5.82
C SER A 206 -5.65 12.80 5.33
N GLU A 207 -4.99 13.42 4.34
CA GLU A 207 -5.48 14.66 3.71
C GLU A 207 -6.85 14.46 3.05
N PHE A 208 -7.03 13.37 2.31
CA PHE A 208 -8.29 13.01 1.66
C PHE A 208 -9.43 12.87 2.68
N ALA A 209 -9.21 12.08 3.73
CA ALA A 209 -10.19 11.91 4.80
C ALA A 209 -10.52 13.24 5.50
N GLN A 210 -9.53 14.13 5.68
CA GLN A 210 -9.75 15.47 6.23
C GLN A 210 -10.63 16.34 5.31
N MET A 211 -10.40 16.35 3.99
CA MET A 211 -11.24 17.10 3.05
C MET A 211 -12.69 16.62 3.02
N HIS A 212 -12.91 15.32 3.23
CA HIS A 212 -14.24 14.73 3.33
C HIS A 212 -14.84 14.73 4.76
N ASN A 213 -14.23 15.45 5.71
CA ASN A 213 -14.64 15.55 7.11
C ASN A 213 -14.79 14.19 7.84
N SER A 214 -13.99 13.19 7.47
CA SER A 214 -13.91 11.88 8.13
C SER A 214 -12.76 11.87 9.14
N ASP A 215 -13.08 12.14 10.41
CA ASP A 215 -12.11 11.96 11.51
C ASP A 215 -11.71 10.48 11.67
N TYR A 216 -12.63 9.55 11.39
CA TYR A 216 -12.40 8.11 11.56
C TYR A 216 -11.33 7.60 10.61
N THR A 217 -11.55 7.76 9.31
CA THR A 217 -10.63 7.27 8.29
C THR A 217 -9.30 8.03 8.32
N ARG A 218 -9.31 9.32 8.72
CA ARG A 218 -8.07 10.08 9.02
C ARG A 218 -7.28 9.44 10.16
N GLY A 219 -7.94 9.07 11.26
CA GLY A 219 -7.33 8.34 12.37
C GLY A 219 -6.75 6.99 11.95
N LEU A 220 -7.44 6.25 11.07
CA LEU A 220 -6.96 4.97 10.53
C LEU A 220 -5.70 5.12 9.67
N PHE A 221 -5.63 6.16 8.82
CA PHE A 221 -4.42 6.45 8.03
C PHE A 221 -3.22 6.82 8.91
N LEU A 222 -3.41 7.68 9.92
CA LEU A 222 -2.35 8.06 10.86
C LEU A 222 -1.87 6.88 11.72
N LEU A 223 -2.78 6.02 12.19
CA LEU A 223 -2.42 4.81 12.92
C LEU A 223 -1.72 3.78 12.03
N SER A 224 -2.14 3.65 10.76
CA SER A 224 -1.44 2.81 9.77
C SER A 224 -0.02 3.33 9.50
N LYS A 225 0.18 4.66 9.47
CA LYS A 225 1.52 5.27 9.41
C LYS A 225 2.33 4.90 10.66
N CYS A 226 1.75 5.00 11.86
CA CYS A 226 2.41 4.51 13.08
C CYS A 226 2.83 3.03 13.00
N MET A 227 2.00 2.14 12.45
CA MET A 227 2.37 0.72 12.25
C MET A 227 3.62 0.57 11.38
N LEU A 228 3.67 1.28 10.26
CA LEU A 228 4.77 1.24 9.30
C LEU A 228 6.07 1.82 9.88
N LEU A 229 5.98 2.97 10.56
CA LEU A 229 7.11 3.60 11.25
C LEU A 229 7.66 2.70 12.38
N LEU A 230 6.79 2.02 13.14
CA LEU A 230 7.18 1.04 14.16
C LEU A 230 7.89 -0.18 13.56
N ALA A 231 7.37 -0.73 12.46
CA ALA A 231 8.02 -1.84 11.74
C ALA A 231 9.43 -1.45 11.22
N SER A 232 9.61 -0.16 10.94
CA SER A 232 10.86 0.43 10.42
C SER A 232 11.75 1.05 11.49
N ARG A 233 11.35 0.98 12.78
CA ARG A 233 12.06 1.50 13.96
C ARG A 233 12.32 3.02 13.96
N GLN A 234 11.50 3.80 13.27
CA GLN A 234 11.57 5.27 13.26
C GLN A 234 10.85 5.88 14.48
N PHE A 235 11.34 5.54 15.69
CA PHE A 235 10.69 5.88 16.97
C PHE A 235 10.36 7.37 17.22
N PRO A 236 11.17 8.36 16.78
CA PRO A 236 10.82 9.78 16.95
C PRO A 236 9.53 10.17 16.22
N GLU A 237 9.38 9.73 14.96
CA GLU A 237 8.22 10.01 14.13
C GLU A 237 6.95 9.30 14.63
N VAL A 238 7.10 8.10 15.19
CA VAL A 238 6.01 7.40 15.89
C VAL A 238 5.50 8.25 17.05
N THR A 239 6.40 8.88 17.82
CA THR A 239 6.02 9.68 18.99
C THR A 239 5.22 10.92 18.58
N SER A 240 5.62 11.61 17.51
CA SER A 240 4.85 12.73 16.93
C SER A 240 3.47 12.26 16.46
N THR A 241 3.44 11.22 15.63
CA THR A 241 2.19 10.73 15.01
C THR A 241 1.20 10.19 16.06
N LEU A 242 1.68 9.56 17.14
CA LEU A 242 0.83 9.18 18.28
C LEU A 242 0.27 10.39 19.05
N SER A 243 1.01 11.50 19.15
CA SER A 243 0.49 12.74 19.74
C SER A 243 -0.64 13.32 18.90
N ASP A 244 -0.46 13.38 17.58
CA ASP A 244 -1.46 13.87 16.63
C ASP A 244 -2.76 13.04 16.68
N VAL A 245 -2.62 11.71 16.74
CA VAL A 245 -3.77 10.80 16.87
C VAL A 245 -4.47 10.93 18.22
N ASN A 246 -3.74 11.12 19.32
CA ASN A 246 -4.38 11.31 20.63
C ASN A 246 -5.25 12.59 20.63
N SER A 247 -4.73 13.70 20.10
CA SER A 247 -5.50 14.95 19.93
C SER A 247 -6.73 14.77 19.04
N LEU A 248 -6.61 13.98 17.96
CA LEU A 248 -7.75 13.62 17.09
C LEU A 248 -8.81 12.80 17.86
N ILE A 249 -8.41 11.81 18.66
CA ILE A 249 -9.34 10.96 19.44
C ILE A 249 -10.05 11.78 20.53
N GLU A 250 -9.36 12.72 21.18
CA GLU A 250 -9.96 13.61 22.17
C GLU A 250 -11.05 14.50 21.53
N GLY A 251 -10.74 15.12 20.38
CA GLY A 251 -11.66 15.99 19.62
C GLY A 251 -12.66 15.27 18.69
N PHE A 252 -12.66 13.94 18.66
CA PHE A 252 -13.36 13.11 17.67
C PHE A 252 -14.88 13.35 17.62
N ARG A 253 -15.42 13.58 16.40
CA ARG A 253 -16.82 13.99 16.16
C ARG A 253 -17.77 12.88 15.67
N GLY A 254 -17.27 11.67 15.42
CA GLY A 254 -18.08 10.54 14.93
C GLY A 254 -18.75 9.71 16.03
N THR A 255 -19.21 8.51 15.67
CA THR A 255 -19.87 7.54 16.55
C THR A 255 -18.99 7.13 17.75
N ASN A 256 -19.62 6.75 18.87
CA ASN A 256 -18.88 6.23 20.03
C ASN A 256 -18.13 4.94 19.67
N TYR A 257 -18.71 4.13 18.80
CA TYR A 257 -18.10 2.91 18.28
C TYR A 257 -16.78 3.18 17.53
N HIS A 258 -16.77 4.12 16.59
CA HIS A 258 -15.56 4.49 15.85
C HIS A 258 -14.50 5.16 16.74
N ARG A 259 -14.93 6.00 17.68
CA ARG A 259 -14.03 6.61 18.69
C ARG A 259 -13.30 5.53 19.47
N GLU A 260 -14.02 4.51 19.95
CA GLU A 260 -13.44 3.47 20.78
C GLU A 260 -12.64 2.44 19.96
N ALA A 261 -13.04 2.14 18.72
CA ALA A 261 -12.23 1.35 17.78
C ALA A 261 -10.86 2.00 17.50
N LEU A 262 -10.83 3.31 17.24
CA LEU A 262 -9.58 4.07 17.13
C LEU A 262 -8.78 4.07 18.43
N ARG A 263 -9.45 4.18 19.58
CA ARG A 263 -8.81 4.17 20.90
C ARG A 263 -8.11 2.83 21.18
N VAL A 264 -8.77 1.70 20.90
CA VAL A 264 -8.16 0.37 20.99
C VAL A 264 -6.94 0.27 20.08
N PHE A 265 -7.05 0.66 18.81
CA PHE A 265 -5.94 0.61 17.84
C PHE A 265 -4.76 1.51 18.27
N TYR A 266 -5.02 2.74 18.69
CA TYR A 266 -4.04 3.64 19.28
C TYR A 266 -3.31 3.02 20.48
N LEU A 267 -4.05 2.46 21.44
CA LEU A 267 -3.49 1.86 22.65
C LEU A 267 -2.68 0.58 22.33
N VAL A 268 -3.10 -0.22 21.35
CA VAL A 268 -2.33 -1.36 20.79
C VAL A 268 -0.97 -0.88 20.28
N LEU A 269 -0.92 0.17 19.46
CA LEU A 269 0.33 0.69 18.91
C LEU A 269 1.20 1.36 19.97
N HIS A 270 0.60 2.06 20.94
CA HIS A 270 1.33 2.74 22.00
C HIS A 270 1.95 1.74 23.00
N VAL A 271 1.26 0.64 23.35
CA VAL A 271 1.89 -0.47 24.09
C VAL A 271 3.01 -1.10 23.25
N SER A 272 2.75 -1.35 21.96
CA SER A 272 3.75 -1.94 21.05
C SER A 272 5.01 -1.08 20.91
N PHE A 273 4.89 0.26 20.89
CA PHE A 273 6.02 1.19 20.90
C PHE A 273 6.94 0.97 22.10
N TYR A 274 6.39 0.89 23.32
CA TYR A 274 7.18 0.62 24.52
C TYR A 274 7.78 -0.80 24.53
N LEU A 275 7.05 -1.82 24.05
CA LEU A 275 7.56 -3.18 23.91
C LEU A 275 8.69 -3.29 22.87
N LEU A 276 8.63 -2.53 21.77
CA LEU A 276 9.68 -2.46 20.75
C LEU A 276 10.89 -1.63 21.18
N SER A 277 10.68 -0.65 22.06
CA SER A 277 11.74 0.15 22.68
C SER A 277 12.45 -0.57 23.84
N GLY A 278 12.06 -1.82 24.17
CA GLY A 278 12.58 -2.58 25.31
C GLY A 278 12.13 -2.06 26.68
N GLN A 279 11.16 -1.14 26.72
CA GLN A 279 10.69 -0.44 27.91
C GLN A 279 9.39 -1.04 28.47
N ALA A 280 9.32 -2.37 28.57
CA ALA A 280 8.08 -3.08 28.93
C ALA A 280 7.43 -2.59 30.24
N LYS A 281 8.23 -2.22 31.24
CA LYS A 281 7.73 -1.67 32.52
C LYS A 281 6.94 -0.36 32.33
N SER A 282 7.38 0.52 31.43
CA SER A 282 6.73 1.79 31.09
C SER A 282 5.39 1.60 30.36
N ALA A 283 5.19 0.46 29.68
CA ALA A 283 3.94 0.15 28.99
C ALA A 283 2.76 -0.15 29.94
N ARG A 284 3.03 -0.46 31.21
CA ARG A 284 2.02 -0.96 32.18
C ARG A 284 0.78 -0.05 32.37
N PRO A 285 0.88 1.28 32.55
CA PRO A 285 -0.30 2.15 32.65
C PRO A 285 -1.15 2.12 31.36
N ILE A 286 -0.51 2.13 30.20
CA ILE A 286 -1.18 2.13 28.89
C ILE A 286 -1.84 0.78 28.64
N LEU A 287 -1.19 -0.32 29.01
CA LEU A 287 -1.78 -1.65 28.96
C LEU A 287 -3.02 -1.78 29.86
N LYS A 288 -3.07 -1.08 31.01
CA LYS A 288 -4.28 -1.01 31.84
C LYS A 288 -5.41 -0.27 31.12
N GLN A 289 -5.11 0.85 30.46
CA GLN A 289 -6.09 1.58 29.65
C GLN A 289 -6.59 0.72 28.48
N LEU A 290 -5.70 -0.02 27.81
CA LEU A 290 -6.05 -0.94 26.71
C LEU A 290 -7.03 -2.02 27.16
N HIS A 291 -6.82 -2.63 28.34
CA HIS A 291 -7.76 -3.61 28.90
C HIS A 291 -9.14 -3.01 29.22
N GLN A 292 -9.19 -1.77 29.71
CA GLN A 292 -10.46 -1.08 29.98
C GLN A 292 -11.19 -0.75 28.66
N SER A 293 -10.45 -0.24 27.68
CA SER A 293 -10.92 0.13 26.34
C SER A 293 -11.49 -1.08 25.58
N ILE A 294 -10.75 -2.19 25.47
CA ILE A 294 -11.24 -3.39 24.79
C ILE A 294 -12.44 -4.03 25.51
N GLN A 295 -12.53 -3.93 26.84
CA GLN A 295 -13.68 -4.46 27.59
C GLN A 295 -14.95 -3.63 27.33
N GLN A 296 -14.81 -2.31 27.20
CA GLN A 296 -15.92 -1.43 26.81
C GLN A 296 -16.33 -1.70 25.35
N PHE A 297 -15.36 -1.71 24.43
CA PHE A 297 -15.59 -1.98 23.00
C PHE A 297 -16.25 -3.34 22.74
N ALA A 298 -15.83 -4.38 23.45
CA ALA A 298 -16.42 -5.71 23.34
C ALA A 298 -17.91 -5.75 23.72
N ALA A 299 -18.35 -4.85 24.61
CA ALA A 299 -19.72 -4.77 25.13
C ALA A 299 -20.62 -3.75 24.41
N MET A 300 -20.11 -2.99 23.43
CA MET A 300 -20.92 -2.05 22.62
C MET A 300 -21.82 -2.79 21.63
N ASP A 301 -23.01 -2.26 21.35
CA ASP A 301 -23.83 -2.77 20.24
C ASP A 301 -23.37 -2.12 18.92
N GLU A 302 -23.25 -2.92 17.86
CA GLU A 302 -22.77 -2.47 16.54
C GLU A 302 -23.89 -1.85 15.69
N MET A 303 -25.16 -2.23 15.95
CA MET A 303 -26.32 -1.77 15.16
C MET A 303 -27.10 -0.61 15.77
N ALA A 304 -26.74 -0.16 16.98
CA ALA A 304 -27.54 0.82 17.74
C ALA A 304 -27.51 2.26 17.17
N GLU A 305 -26.46 2.64 16.44
CA GLU A 305 -26.31 3.97 15.85
C GLU A 305 -26.68 3.95 14.35
N GLY A 306 -27.98 3.89 14.05
CA GLY A 306 -28.56 3.99 12.70
C GLY A 306 -28.43 5.38 12.04
N ALA A 307 -27.29 6.02 12.21
CA ALA A 307 -26.94 7.29 11.58
C ALA A 307 -26.53 7.06 10.11
N ILE A 308 -26.71 8.09 9.28
CA ILE A 308 -26.18 8.12 7.91
C ILE A 308 -24.65 8.21 8.00
N MET A 309 -23.98 7.06 8.07
CA MET A 309 -22.52 6.99 8.01
C MET A 309 -22.03 7.49 6.65
N ASN A 310 -20.99 8.32 6.68
CA ASN A 310 -20.24 8.69 5.49
C ASN A 310 -19.68 7.41 4.85
N GLU A 311 -19.76 7.25 3.52
CA GLU A 311 -19.35 5.99 2.87
C GLU A 311 -17.88 5.65 3.13
N ILE A 312 -17.07 6.69 3.35
CA ILE A 312 -15.64 6.65 3.68
C ILE A 312 -15.39 6.02 5.06
N ASP A 313 -16.35 6.10 5.99
CA ASP A 313 -16.24 5.57 7.35
C ASP A 313 -16.61 4.08 7.47
N ARG A 314 -16.99 3.41 6.37
CA ARG A 314 -17.36 1.98 6.38
C ARG A 314 -16.17 1.03 6.59
N PHE A 315 -14.93 1.48 6.37
CA PHE A 315 -13.76 0.63 6.52
C PHE A 315 -13.39 0.40 8.00
N GLN A 316 -13.48 -0.85 8.46
CA GLN A 316 -13.07 -1.26 9.79
C GLN A 316 -11.67 -1.89 9.73
N TRP A 317 -10.74 -1.46 10.60
CA TRP A 317 -9.35 -1.95 10.62
C TRP A 317 -9.23 -3.48 10.74
N MET A 318 -10.03 -4.07 11.62
CA MET A 318 -10.16 -5.52 11.83
C MET A 318 -11.42 -5.82 12.66
N PRO A 319 -12.00 -7.03 12.58
CA PRO A 319 -13.17 -7.39 13.38
C PRO A 319 -12.90 -7.31 14.90
N ARG A 320 -13.94 -7.04 15.67
CA ARG A 320 -13.91 -6.86 17.12
C ARG A 320 -13.31 -8.07 17.87
N GLU A 321 -13.70 -9.27 17.46
CA GLU A 321 -13.27 -10.55 18.04
C GLU A 321 -11.77 -10.75 17.85
N HIS A 322 -11.27 -10.35 16.68
CA HIS A 322 -9.85 -10.35 16.36
C HIS A 322 -9.08 -9.31 17.20
N MET A 323 -9.66 -8.13 17.48
CA MET A 323 -9.03 -7.14 18.37
C MET A 323 -8.85 -7.70 19.79
N VAL A 324 -9.82 -8.44 20.31
CA VAL A 324 -9.72 -9.09 21.63
C VAL A 324 -8.54 -10.07 21.67
N ILE A 325 -8.37 -10.90 20.64
CA ILE A 325 -7.23 -11.83 20.52
C ILE A 325 -5.90 -11.05 20.46
N LEU A 326 -5.83 -9.97 19.67
CA LEU A 326 -4.64 -9.14 19.55
C LEU A 326 -4.25 -8.48 20.88
N VAL A 327 -5.21 -7.97 21.65
CA VAL A 327 -4.94 -7.41 22.98
C VAL A 327 -4.41 -8.48 23.93
N TYR A 328 -4.94 -9.72 23.89
CA TYR A 328 -4.35 -10.81 24.65
C TYR A 328 -2.92 -11.14 24.21
N LEU A 329 -2.64 -11.20 22.90
CA LEU A 329 -1.29 -11.44 22.39
C LEU A 329 -0.30 -10.36 22.89
N ILE A 330 -0.64 -9.07 22.77
CA ILE A 330 0.17 -7.95 23.28
C ILE A 330 0.35 -8.03 24.80
N THR A 331 -0.67 -8.52 25.52
CA THR A 331 -0.61 -8.73 26.98
C THR A 331 0.34 -9.87 27.35
N VAL A 332 0.32 -10.99 26.62
CA VAL A 332 1.29 -12.09 26.75
C VAL A 332 2.69 -11.57 26.50
N MET A 333 2.89 -10.80 25.42
CA MET A 333 4.16 -10.18 25.04
C MET A 333 4.71 -9.24 26.12
N HIS A 334 3.87 -8.38 26.71
CA HIS A 334 4.25 -7.55 27.85
C HIS A 334 4.65 -8.38 29.08
N TRP A 335 3.83 -9.34 29.51
CA TRP A 335 4.14 -10.12 30.72
C TRP A 335 5.41 -10.97 30.55
N MET A 336 5.68 -11.44 29.33
CA MET A 336 6.95 -12.02 28.95
C MET A 336 8.09 -11.01 29.16
N GLN A 337 8.09 -9.85 28.48
CA GLN A 337 9.18 -8.87 28.64
C GLN A 337 9.34 -8.28 30.07
N VAL A 338 8.36 -8.44 30.96
CA VAL A 338 8.47 -8.07 32.39
C VAL A 338 8.95 -9.25 33.28
N GLY A 339 8.94 -10.48 32.77
CA GLY A 339 9.33 -11.71 33.49
C GLY A 339 8.21 -12.38 34.28
N MET A 340 6.94 -11.96 34.12
CA MET A 340 5.79 -12.49 34.87
C MET A 340 5.15 -13.69 34.14
N LEU A 341 5.90 -14.78 34.00
CA LEU A 341 5.54 -15.91 33.13
C LEU A 341 4.20 -16.57 33.48
N ASP A 342 3.82 -16.68 34.77
CA ASP A 342 2.50 -17.20 35.15
C ASP A 342 1.33 -16.32 34.67
N ARG A 343 1.55 -14.99 34.56
CA ARG A 343 0.55 -14.07 34.00
C ARG A 343 0.51 -14.18 32.48
N ALA A 344 1.66 -14.32 31.83
CA ALA A 344 1.73 -14.59 30.40
C ALA A 344 0.98 -15.89 30.04
N LYS A 345 1.26 -17.00 30.75
CA LYS A 345 0.58 -18.29 30.58
C LYS A 345 -0.94 -18.17 30.68
N ARG A 346 -1.47 -17.61 31.77
CA ARG A 346 -2.92 -17.43 31.96
C ARG A 346 -3.58 -16.51 30.93
N SER A 347 -2.84 -15.55 30.37
CA SER A 347 -3.33 -14.70 29.27
C SER A 347 -3.33 -15.45 27.93
N ALA A 348 -2.32 -16.28 27.66
CA ALA A 348 -2.23 -17.10 26.46
C ALA A 348 -3.31 -18.19 26.43
N GLU A 349 -3.57 -18.87 27.56
CA GLU A 349 -4.63 -19.87 27.70
C GLU A 349 -6.00 -19.28 27.33
N LYS A 350 -6.32 -18.08 27.84
CA LYS A 350 -7.56 -17.36 27.48
C LYS A 350 -7.62 -17.04 25.98
N ALA A 351 -6.52 -16.60 25.39
CA ALA A 351 -6.46 -16.25 23.97
C ALA A 351 -6.66 -17.47 23.08
N LEU A 352 -6.02 -18.60 23.39
CA LEU A 352 -6.18 -19.87 22.68
C LEU A 352 -7.62 -20.38 22.78
N THR A 353 -8.26 -20.34 23.96
CA THR A 353 -9.68 -20.70 24.11
C THR A 353 -10.61 -19.80 23.28
N GLN A 354 -10.29 -18.51 23.07
CA GLN A 354 -11.06 -17.65 22.17
C GLN A 354 -10.85 -18.03 20.70
N ILE A 355 -9.61 -18.30 20.29
CA ILE A 355 -9.30 -18.77 18.93
C ILE A 355 -10.01 -20.08 18.62
N GLU A 356 -10.01 -21.06 19.52
CA GLU A 356 -10.70 -22.35 19.35
C GLU A 356 -12.19 -22.13 19.05
N LYS A 357 -12.87 -21.27 19.83
CA LYS A 357 -14.29 -20.92 19.63
C LYS A 357 -14.54 -20.23 18.29
N LEU A 358 -13.68 -19.28 17.90
CA LEU A 358 -13.83 -18.52 16.66
C LEU A 358 -13.52 -19.36 15.42
N SER A 359 -12.53 -20.26 15.50
CA SER A 359 -12.08 -21.11 14.40
C SER A 359 -13.13 -22.09 13.85
N VAL A 360 -14.23 -22.29 14.57
CA VAL A 360 -15.40 -23.06 14.11
C VAL A 360 -16.17 -22.34 12.99
N PHE A 361 -16.18 -21.00 13.01
CA PHE A 361 -16.97 -20.15 12.11
C PHE A 361 -16.11 -19.28 11.20
N ASP A 362 -14.87 -19.00 11.60
CA ASP A 362 -13.94 -18.12 10.91
C ASP A 362 -12.69 -18.86 10.44
N THR A 363 -12.46 -18.85 9.12
CA THR A 363 -11.28 -19.41 8.45
C THR A 363 -10.26 -18.34 8.05
N SER A 364 -10.32 -17.15 8.66
CA SER A 364 -9.45 -16.02 8.37
C SER A 364 -7.95 -16.39 8.48
N PRO A 365 -7.12 -16.00 7.49
CA PRO A 365 -5.67 -16.18 7.58
C PRO A 365 -5.08 -15.36 8.74
N LEU A 366 -5.72 -14.27 9.17
CA LEU A 366 -5.30 -13.47 10.32
C LEU A 366 -5.46 -14.26 11.63
N LEU A 367 -6.58 -14.99 11.81
CA LEU A 367 -6.81 -15.86 12.95
C LEU A 367 -5.75 -16.97 13.04
N THR A 368 -5.38 -17.56 11.90
CA THR A 368 -4.28 -18.54 11.79
C THR A 368 -2.94 -17.94 12.24
N VAL A 369 -2.65 -16.69 11.87
CA VAL A 369 -1.41 -16.03 12.30
C VAL A 369 -1.42 -15.66 13.79
N PHE A 370 -2.55 -15.28 14.37
CA PHE A 370 -2.65 -15.09 15.82
C PHE A 370 -2.45 -16.39 16.59
N HIS A 371 -3.04 -17.49 16.12
CA HIS A 371 -2.85 -18.82 16.71
C HIS A 371 -1.36 -19.21 16.71
N LEU A 372 -0.71 -19.10 15.55
CA LEU A 372 0.72 -19.36 15.45
C LEU A 372 1.54 -18.46 16.38
N SER A 373 1.28 -17.15 16.37
CA SER A 373 2.00 -16.19 17.21
C SER A 373 1.84 -16.50 18.71
N LEU A 374 0.67 -16.92 19.16
CA LEU A 374 0.45 -17.34 20.55
C LEU A 374 1.19 -18.63 20.91
N LEU A 375 1.23 -19.62 20.01
CA LEU A 375 1.99 -20.85 20.21
C LEU A 375 3.49 -20.58 20.32
N GLU A 376 4.05 -19.74 19.43
CA GLU A 376 5.46 -19.35 19.51
C GLU A 376 5.80 -18.67 20.86
N HIS A 377 4.95 -17.75 21.32
CA HIS A 377 5.12 -17.09 22.62
C HIS A 377 4.96 -18.05 23.81
N THR A 378 3.98 -18.96 23.73
CA THR A 378 3.73 -19.94 24.80
C THR A 378 4.86 -20.96 24.89
N ALA A 379 5.38 -21.43 23.74
CA ALA A 379 6.57 -22.28 23.67
C ALA A 379 7.78 -21.61 24.33
N MET A 380 8.08 -20.36 23.96
CA MET A 380 9.18 -19.60 24.58
C MET A 380 8.98 -19.44 26.09
N GLY A 381 7.76 -19.14 26.55
CA GLY A 381 7.45 -19.06 27.98
C GLY A 381 7.66 -20.39 28.71
N ARG A 382 7.20 -21.50 28.14
CA ARG A 382 7.37 -22.86 28.70
C ARG A 382 8.83 -23.30 28.75
N LEU A 383 9.65 -22.94 27.77
CA LEU A 383 11.09 -23.18 27.81
C LEU A 383 11.75 -22.48 29.01
N VAL A 384 11.46 -21.19 29.23
CA VAL A 384 12.01 -20.44 30.37
C VAL A 384 11.47 -20.95 31.72
N MET A 385 10.24 -21.47 31.75
CA MET A 385 9.67 -22.13 32.93
C MET A 385 10.20 -23.57 33.16
N GLY A 386 11.08 -24.10 32.30
CA GLY A 386 11.61 -25.46 32.43
C GLY A 386 10.58 -26.56 32.14
N VAL A 387 9.57 -26.31 31.30
CA VAL A 387 8.53 -27.27 30.91
C VAL A 387 8.74 -27.68 29.45
N GLN A 388 9.85 -28.36 29.17
CA GLN A 388 10.31 -28.64 27.80
C GLN A 388 9.31 -29.51 27.00
N THR A 389 8.67 -30.50 27.62
CA THR A 389 7.70 -31.39 26.95
C THR A 389 6.51 -30.64 26.36
N ALA A 390 5.92 -29.73 27.14
CA ALA A 390 4.81 -28.90 26.69
C ALA A 390 5.28 -27.79 25.72
N ALA A 391 6.53 -27.34 25.80
CA ALA A 391 7.10 -26.45 24.77
C ALA A 391 7.28 -27.18 23.42
N ALA A 392 7.73 -28.43 23.43
CA ALA A 392 7.86 -29.25 22.22
C ALA A 392 6.50 -29.50 21.54
N GLN A 393 5.44 -29.68 22.32
CA GLN A 393 4.06 -29.80 21.81
C GLN A 393 3.60 -28.53 21.08
N ASP A 394 3.82 -27.34 21.67
CA ASP A 394 3.49 -26.05 21.03
C ASP A 394 4.27 -25.85 19.73
N ILE A 395 5.59 -26.16 19.73
CA ILE A 395 6.44 -26.08 18.53
C ILE A 395 5.94 -27.07 17.46
N GLY A 396 5.57 -28.29 17.83
CA GLY A 396 4.99 -29.28 16.92
C GLY A 396 3.62 -28.88 16.36
N GLN A 397 2.82 -28.11 17.10
CA GLN A 397 1.58 -27.51 16.61
C GLN A 397 1.85 -26.34 15.66
N ALA A 398 2.78 -25.45 16.00
CA ALA A 398 3.22 -24.34 15.14
C ALA A 398 3.75 -24.85 13.79
N CYS A 399 4.59 -25.90 13.79
CA CYS A 399 5.07 -26.56 12.57
C CYS A 399 3.93 -27.12 11.72
N ARG A 400 2.93 -27.79 12.31
CA ARG A 400 1.77 -28.32 11.57
C ARG A 400 0.91 -27.22 10.95
N ILE A 401 0.67 -26.13 11.68
CA ILE A 401 -0.07 -24.96 11.16
C ILE A 401 0.67 -24.33 9.96
N CYS A 402 1.99 -24.18 10.05
CA CYS A 402 2.80 -23.68 8.94
C CYS A 402 2.83 -24.65 7.75
N GLN A 403 2.95 -25.96 7.97
CA GLN A 403 2.90 -26.96 6.90
C GLN A 403 1.56 -26.95 6.14
N ALA A 404 0.44 -26.74 6.84
CA ALA A 404 -0.87 -26.56 6.22
C ALA A 404 -1.00 -25.24 5.43
N ASN A 405 -0.10 -24.28 5.63
CA ASN A 405 -0.15 -22.93 5.03
C ASN A 405 1.20 -22.58 4.35
N PRO A 406 1.49 -23.08 3.13
CA PRO A 406 2.81 -22.95 2.50
C PRO A 406 3.36 -21.51 2.39
N GLY A 407 2.49 -20.52 2.12
CA GLY A 407 2.87 -19.11 2.07
C GLY A 407 3.25 -18.50 3.43
N LEU A 408 2.73 -19.07 4.53
CA LEU A 408 3.10 -18.70 5.90
C LEU A 408 4.39 -19.42 6.33
N MET A 409 4.57 -20.69 5.91
CA MET A 409 5.78 -21.48 6.18
C MET A 409 7.06 -20.73 5.80
N PHE A 410 7.16 -20.22 4.57
CA PHE A 410 8.36 -19.50 4.12
C PHE A 410 8.69 -18.28 5.00
N LYS A 411 7.67 -17.49 5.40
CA LYS A 411 7.83 -16.30 6.25
C LYS A 411 8.18 -16.65 7.71
N ARG A 412 7.76 -17.81 8.20
CA ARG A 412 7.91 -18.27 9.59
C ARG A 412 9.07 -19.25 9.79
N LEU A 413 9.67 -19.74 8.71
CA LEU A 413 10.71 -20.76 8.77
C LEU A 413 11.89 -20.36 9.69
N PRO A 414 12.47 -19.15 9.63
CA PRO A 414 13.53 -18.75 10.56
C PRO A 414 13.11 -18.80 12.02
N GLN A 415 11.85 -18.45 12.30
CA GLN A 415 11.30 -18.39 13.63
C GLN A 415 11.09 -19.79 14.21
N LEU A 416 10.54 -20.72 13.42
CA LEU A 416 10.42 -22.13 13.81
C LEU A 416 11.79 -22.77 14.08
N HIS A 417 12.78 -22.57 13.21
CA HIS A 417 14.14 -23.06 13.44
C HIS A 417 14.77 -22.46 14.69
N THR A 418 14.50 -21.19 14.98
CA THR A 418 14.99 -20.54 16.21
C THR A 418 14.33 -21.15 17.46
N LEU A 419 13.03 -21.46 17.44
CA LEU A 419 12.35 -22.16 18.55
C LEU A 419 12.87 -23.59 18.75
N ILE A 420 13.12 -24.33 17.66
CA ILE A 420 13.72 -25.67 17.72
C ILE A 420 15.15 -25.59 18.29
N GLY A 421 15.92 -24.56 17.92
CA GLY A 421 17.25 -24.30 18.47
C GLY A 421 17.21 -23.98 19.98
N LEU A 422 16.26 -23.14 20.42
CA LEU A 422 16.04 -22.84 21.84
C LEU A 422 15.61 -24.08 22.64
N TYR A 423 14.76 -24.94 22.06
CA TYR A 423 14.41 -26.23 22.66
C TYR A 423 15.62 -27.17 22.76
N ALA A 424 16.40 -27.33 21.69
CA ALA A 424 17.62 -28.15 21.70
C ALA A 424 18.62 -27.65 22.75
N MET A 425 18.80 -26.33 22.88
CA MET A 425 19.62 -25.72 23.92
C MET A 425 19.10 -26.03 25.33
N SER A 426 17.77 -26.00 25.55
CA SER A 426 17.15 -26.39 26.83
C SER A 426 17.30 -27.88 27.18
N MET A 427 17.62 -28.71 26.19
CA MET A 427 17.93 -30.15 26.32
C MET A 427 19.45 -30.43 26.36
N ASN A 428 20.28 -29.38 26.45
CA ASN A 428 21.76 -29.45 26.39
C ASN A 428 22.32 -30.02 25.06
N CYS A 429 21.54 -29.99 23.98
CA CYS A 429 21.92 -30.42 22.64
C CYS A 429 22.52 -29.23 21.85
N MET A 430 23.70 -28.78 22.27
CA MET A 430 24.31 -27.53 21.79
C MET A 430 24.66 -27.54 20.30
N ASP A 431 25.21 -28.64 19.78
CA ASP A 431 25.56 -28.77 18.35
C ASP A 431 24.31 -28.71 17.46
N GLN A 432 23.22 -29.33 17.91
CA GLN A 432 21.93 -29.28 17.23
C GLN A 432 21.36 -27.87 17.30
N ALA A 433 21.42 -27.20 18.45
CA ALA A 433 20.95 -25.82 18.61
C ALA A 433 21.70 -24.86 17.66
N GLU A 434 23.03 -24.94 17.61
CA GLU A 434 23.86 -24.11 16.73
C GLU A 434 23.53 -24.31 15.25
N ASN A 435 23.32 -25.55 14.82
CA ASN A 435 22.91 -25.88 13.45
C ASN A 435 21.53 -25.28 13.09
N GLN A 436 20.57 -25.30 14.02
CA GLN A 436 19.25 -24.70 13.82
C GLN A 436 19.34 -23.16 13.73
N PHE A 437 20.16 -22.51 14.57
CA PHE A 437 20.38 -21.06 14.50
C PHE A 437 21.11 -20.66 13.21
N LYS A 438 22.13 -21.41 12.77
CA LYS A 438 22.81 -21.21 11.46
C LYS A 438 21.82 -21.31 10.30
N TYR A 439 20.88 -22.25 10.34
CA TYR A 439 19.84 -22.39 9.32
C TYR A 439 18.84 -21.23 9.36
N ALA A 440 18.37 -20.83 10.54
CA ALA A 440 17.49 -19.66 10.72
C ALA A 440 18.11 -18.38 10.12
N LEU A 441 19.40 -18.12 10.38
CA LEU A 441 20.15 -16.99 9.80
C LEU A 441 20.19 -17.06 8.26
N ARG A 442 20.48 -18.24 7.68
CA ARG A 442 20.56 -18.45 6.23
C ARG A 442 19.22 -18.23 5.50
N VAL A 443 18.10 -18.63 6.12
CA VAL A 443 16.76 -18.40 5.55
C VAL A 443 16.30 -16.95 5.74
N SER A 444 16.76 -16.29 6.81
CA SER A 444 16.42 -14.89 7.09
C SER A 444 16.99 -13.93 6.02
N SER A 445 18.24 -14.14 5.58
CA SER A 445 18.84 -13.31 4.52
C SER A 445 18.13 -13.46 3.16
N LEU A 446 17.61 -14.65 2.85
CA LEU A 446 16.85 -14.94 1.62
C LEU A 446 15.41 -14.39 1.61
N SER A 447 14.88 -14.00 2.77
CA SER A 447 13.49 -13.53 2.94
C SER A 447 13.39 -12.02 3.21
N GLY A 448 14.49 -11.27 3.08
CA GLY A 448 14.55 -9.84 3.46
C GLY A 448 14.45 -9.60 4.97
N ILE A 449 14.50 -10.67 5.78
CA ILE A 449 14.39 -10.60 7.24
C ILE A 449 15.80 -10.33 7.78
N CYS A 450 16.16 -9.05 7.94
CA CYS A 450 17.50 -8.68 8.43
C CYS A 450 17.71 -9.10 9.91
N PHE A 451 18.23 -10.32 10.10
CA PHE A 451 18.57 -10.90 11.39
C PHE A 451 19.89 -10.30 11.87
N VAL A 452 19.82 -9.15 12.54
CA VAL A 452 21.01 -8.44 13.02
C VAL A 452 21.65 -9.20 14.19
N SER A 453 22.82 -9.78 13.90
CA SER A 453 23.86 -10.25 14.83
C SER A 453 23.42 -11.09 16.04
N LEU A 454 23.42 -12.42 15.85
CA LEU A 454 23.70 -13.39 16.91
C LEU A 454 25.22 -13.52 17.23
N SER A 455 26.06 -12.72 16.56
CA SER A 455 27.49 -12.98 16.34
C SER A 455 28.42 -12.81 17.55
N ASN A 456 27.94 -12.38 18.72
CA ASN A 456 28.77 -12.12 19.91
C ASN A 456 27.94 -12.22 21.21
N VAL A 457 27.57 -13.44 21.62
CA VAL A 457 26.89 -13.67 22.92
C VAL A 457 27.50 -14.86 23.65
N CYS A 458 28.52 -14.60 24.48
CA CYS A 458 28.97 -15.49 25.55
C CYS A 458 28.24 -15.15 26.86
N GLY A 459 27.86 -16.17 27.65
CA GLY A 459 27.31 -16.02 29.00
C GLY A 459 25.89 -16.58 29.17
N TYR A 460 25.79 -17.76 29.79
CA TYR A 460 24.61 -18.62 29.75
C TYR A 460 23.31 -18.02 30.33
N ASP A 461 23.34 -17.24 31.42
CA ASP A 461 22.11 -16.69 32.03
C ASP A 461 21.53 -15.45 31.31
N GLY A 462 22.35 -14.72 30.52
CA GLY A 462 21.91 -13.53 29.79
C GLY A 462 21.50 -13.81 28.33
N MET A 463 21.84 -14.99 27.82
CA MET A 463 21.76 -15.35 26.40
C MET A 463 20.31 -15.54 25.96
N LEU A 464 19.53 -16.32 26.72
CA LEU A 464 18.10 -16.55 26.46
C LEU A 464 17.32 -15.23 26.39
N TRP A 465 17.47 -14.34 27.37
CA TRP A 465 16.73 -13.07 27.42
C TRP A 465 17.04 -12.13 26.23
N LYS A 466 18.31 -12.02 25.83
CA LYS A 466 18.73 -11.17 24.70
C LYS A 466 18.30 -11.74 23.35
N ILE A 467 18.39 -13.05 23.16
CA ILE A 467 17.90 -13.74 21.97
C ILE A 467 16.37 -13.61 21.89
N TRP A 468 15.69 -13.88 23.00
CA TRP A 468 14.23 -13.78 23.13
C TRP A 468 13.69 -12.39 22.82
N THR A 469 14.22 -11.34 23.45
CA THR A 469 13.82 -9.95 23.12
C THR A 469 14.06 -9.65 21.64
N THR A 470 15.23 -10.00 21.09
CA THR A 470 15.58 -9.77 19.68
C THR A 470 14.59 -10.42 18.69
N ILE A 471 14.17 -11.66 18.99
CA ILE A 471 13.14 -12.41 18.24
C ILE A 471 11.76 -11.74 18.35
N HIS A 472 11.36 -11.41 19.58
CA HIS A 472 10.05 -10.86 19.93
C HIS A 472 9.75 -9.55 19.18
N TYR A 473 10.77 -8.73 18.92
CA TYR A 473 10.64 -7.44 18.23
C TYR A 473 10.14 -7.51 16.77
N ARG A 474 10.19 -8.68 16.10
CA ARG A 474 9.71 -8.81 14.71
C ARG A 474 8.29 -9.37 14.58
N LEU A 475 7.76 -9.96 15.65
CA LEU A 475 6.48 -10.66 15.66
C LEU A 475 5.25 -9.76 15.67
N ILE A 476 5.34 -8.53 16.17
CA ILE A 476 4.17 -7.65 16.32
C ILE A 476 3.63 -7.21 14.93
N PHE A 477 4.51 -6.85 13.98
CA PHE A 477 4.09 -6.17 12.74
C PHE A 477 4.20 -6.99 11.45
N PHE A 478 5.05 -8.02 11.38
CA PHE A 478 5.11 -8.90 10.19
C PHE A 478 4.01 -9.98 10.18
N SER A 479 3.12 -9.93 11.18
CA SER A 479 2.03 -10.89 11.39
C SER A 479 0.68 -10.44 10.80
N PHE A 480 0.53 -9.16 10.48
CA PHE A 480 -0.65 -8.69 9.77
C PHE A 480 -0.43 -8.88 8.27
N PRO A 481 -1.18 -9.76 7.57
CA PRO A 481 -1.40 -9.57 6.14
C PRO A 481 -2.04 -8.19 5.91
N ASN A 482 -1.89 -7.64 4.70
CA ASN A 482 -2.41 -6.32 4.33
C ASN A 482 -3.95 -6.29 4.38
N CYS A 483 -4.55 -6.08 5.55
CA CYS A 483 -5.99 -5.83 5.71
C CYS A 483 -6.38 -4.38 5.30
N ALA A 484 -5.42 -3.57 4.85
CA ALA A 484 -5.62 -2.14 4.62
C ALA A 484 -6.34 -1.78 3.31
N HIS A 485 -6.34 -2.65 2.29
CA HIS A 485 -6.95 -2.37 0.98
C HIS A 485 -7.55 -3.64 0.34
N SER A 486 -8.80 -3.96 0.69
CA SER A 486 -9.64 -4.83 -0.16
C SER A 486 -11.12 -4.60 0.13
N GLN A 487 -11.64 -3.46 -0.35
CA GLN A 487 -13.06 -3.19 -0.70
C GLN A 487 -13.23 -1.68 -1.00
N VAL A 488 -12.67 -1.22 -2.12
CA VAL A 488 -13.27 -0.08 -2.83
C VAL A 488 -14.20 -0.68 -3.87
N CYS A 489 -15.49 -0.67 -3.57
CA CYS A 489 -16.50 -1.24 -4.44
C CYS A 489 -16.57 -0.46 -5.77
N HIS A 490 -16.28 -1.14 -6.87
CA HIS A 490 -16.81 -0.72 -8.18
C HIS A 490 -18.34 -0.83 -8.13
N ASN A 491 -19.02 0.29 -7.89
CA ASN A 491 -20.45 0.40 -8.15
C ASN A 491 -20.65 0.92 -9.58
N ASP A 492 -20.82 -0.01 -10.51
CA ASP A 492 -21.38 0.28 -11.83
C ASP A 492 -22.82 0.78 -11.67
N CYS A 493 -23.02 2.10 -11.81
CA CYS A 493 -24.35 2.69 -11.81
C CYS A 493 -24.97 2.56 -13.21
N SER A 494 -25.51 1.38 -13.53
CA SER A 494 -26.14 1.10 -14.83
C SER A 494 -27.40 0.23 -14.74
N SER A 495 -28.38 0.67 -13.95
CA SER A 495 -29.80 0.40 -14.24
C SER A 495 -30.78 1.32 -13.50
N VAL A 496 -31.95 1.49 -14.14
CA VAL A 496 -33.19 2.19 -13.71
C VAL A 496 -33.41 3.59 -14.32
N LYS A 497 -33.45 3.67 -15.67
CA LYS A 497 -34.69 3.83 -16.47
C LYS A 497 -34.39 3.97 -17.95
#